data_AF-A0A315DHL4-F1
#
_entry.id   AF-A0A315DHL4-F1
#
_cell.length_a   1.000
_cell.length_b   1.000
_cell.length_c   1.000
_cell.angle_alpha   90.00
_cell.angle_beta   90.00
_cell.angle_gamma   90.00
#
_symmetry.space_group_name_H-M   'P 1'
#
loop_
_entity.id
_entity.type
_entity.pdbx_description
1 polymer ?
#
loop_
_entity_poly.entity_id
_entity_poly.type
_entity_poly.pdbx_seq_one_letter_code
_entity_poly.pdbx_strand_id
1 'polypeptide(L)'
;MNKYKNFMDDGLTADWLRDNGIAVQTFGTTHIRLLQAQQQAHALLTQHSNLLTQYQRTTLETFQHQMAHKNTRIKLKPTAANPILNISSKINRQLFKQHRHLAQAQH
;
A
#
# COMPACT_ATOMS: atom_id res chain seq x y z
N MET A 1 -3.87 -17.37 -32.74
CA MET A 1 -3.68 -16.29 -31.74
C MET A 1 -2.26 -16.42 -31.19
N ASN A 2 -1.37 -15.49 -31.53
CA ASN A 2 0.06 -15.58 -31.23
C ASN A 2 0.30 -15.59 -29.71
N LYS A 3 0.89 -16.69 -29.21
CA LYS A 3 1.14 -16.94 -27.79
C LYS A 3 2.60 -16.59 -27.45
N TYR A 4 3.03 -15.37 -27.79
CA TYR A 4 4.31 -14.86 -27.31
C TYR A 4 4.08 -14.31 -25.90
N LYS A 5 4.43 -15.11 -24.90
CA LYS A 5 4.48 -14.69 -23.51
C LYS A 5 5.71 -13.78 -23.36
N ASN A 6 5.50 -12.47 -23.24
CA ASN A 6 6.59 -11.51 -23.05
C ASN A 6 7.14 -11.63 -21.63
N PHE A 7 8.10 -12.53 -21.43
CA PHE A 7 8.72 -12.82 -20.13
C PHE A 7 9.35 -11.59 -19.46
N MET A 8 9.77 -10.58 -20.26
CA MET A 8 10.32 -9.33 -19.73
C MET A 8 9.24 -8.41 -19.13
N ASP A 9 8.09 -8.29 -19.79
CA ASP A 9 6.97 -7.46 -19.30
C ASP A 9 6.34 -8.06 -18.03
N ASP A 10 6.21 -9.40 -17.99
CA ASP A 10 5.74 -10.14 -16.83
C ASP A 10 6.70 -9.97 -15.63
N GLY A 11 8.01 -9.94 -15.88
CA GLY A 11 9.04 -9.71 -14.86
C GLY A 11 8.97 -8.31 -14.25
N LEU A 12 8.94 -7.28 -15.09
CA LEU A 12 8.85 -5.88 -14.66
C LEU A 12 7.57 -5.60 -13.86
N THR A 13 6.45 -6.18 -14.27
CA THR A 13 5.19 -6.07 -13.54
C THR A 13 5.28 -6.75 -12.17
N ALA A 14 5.90 -7.93 -12.12
CA ALA A 14 6.09 -8.66 -10.87
C ALA A 14 7.00 -7.92 -9.88
N ASP A 15 8.05 -7.25 -10.38
CA ASP A 15 8.94 -6.41 -9.57
C ASP A 15 8.19 -5.19 -9.03
N TRP A 16 7.49 -4.45 -9.89
CA TRP A 16 6.71 -3.28 -9.48
C TRP A 16 5.68 -3.62 -8.39
N LEU A 17 4.98 -4.75 -8.53
CA LEU A 17 4.02 -5.20 -7.51
C LEU A 17 4.72 -5.47 -6.17
N ARG A 18 5.90 -6.13 -6.20
CA ARG A 18 6.67 -6.42 -4.98
C ARG A 18 7.19 -5.17 -4.30
N ASP A 19 7.70 -4.21 -5.06
CA ASP A 19 8.16 -2.91 -4.54
C ASP A 19 7.03 -2.10 -3.90
N ASN A 20 5.80 -2.35 -4.33
CA ASN A 20 4.59 -1.74 -3.78
C ASN A 20 3.94 -2.59 -2.67
N GLY A 21 4.61 -3.66 -2.21
CA GLY A 21 4.13 -4.53 -1.14
C GLY A 21 2.95 -5.42 -1.53
N ILE A 22 2.72 -5.67 -2.82
CA ILE A 22 1.63 -6.49 -3.36
C ILE A 22 2.18 -7.83 -3.87
N ALA A 23 1.58 -8.93 -3.41
CA ALA A 23 1.93 -10.26 -3.91
C ALA A 23 1.29 -10.51 -5.28
N VAL A 24 2.13 -10.75 -6.30
CA VAL A 24 1.75 -10.99 -7.71
C VAL A 24 0.60 -12.00 -7.85
N GLN A 25 0.71 -13.12 -7.12
CA GLN A 25 -0.28 -14.21 -7.15
C GLN A 25 -1.68 -13.79 -6.68
N THR A 26 -1.78 -12.71 -5.91
CA THR A 26 -3.01 -12.25 -5.28
C THR A 26 -3.62 -11.04 -5.99
N PHE A 27 -2.86 -10.37 -6.85
CA PHE A 27 -3.26 -9.15 -7.53
C PHE A 27 -4.57 -9.32 -8.32
N GLY A 28 -4.66 -10.37 -9.14
CA GLY A 28 -5.83 -10.61 -10.00
C GLY A 28 -7.10 -11.07 -9.26
N THR A 29 -6.99 -11.49 -8.01
CA THR A 29 -8.13 -12.04 -7.23
C THR A 29 -8.58 -11.13 -6.08
N THR A 30 -7.78 -10.12 -5.76
CA THR A 30 -8.00 -9.27 -4.59
C THR A 30 -8.72 -7.99 -5.00
N HIS A 31 -9.70 -7.58 -4.21
CA HIS A 31 -10.45 -6.37 -4.50
C HIS A 31 -9.54 -5.14 -4.58
N ILE A 32 -9.69 -4.31 -5.61
CA ILE A 32 -8.80 -3.17 -5.89
C ILE A 32 -8.61 -2.22 -4.69
N ARG A 33 -9.69 -1.95 -3.95
CA ARG A 33 -9.63 -1.11 -2.74
C ARG A 33 -8.73 -1.68 -1.63
N LEU A 34 -8.66 -3.01 -1.51
CA LEU A 34 -7.77 -3.68 -0.56
C LEU A 34 -6.31 -3.63 -1.05
N LEU A 35 -6.08 -3.76 -2.36
CA LEU A 35 -4.75 -3.58 -2.96
C LEU A 35 -4.21 -2.16 -2.78
N GLN A 36 -5.06 -1.15 -3.01
CA GLN A 36 -4.71 0.25 -2.75
C GLN A 36 -4.35 0.48 -1.28
N ALA A 37 -5.16 -0.05 -0.35
CA ALA A 37 -4.86 0.03 1.07
C ALA A 37 -3.54 -0.69 1.43
N GLN A 38 -3.27 -1.85 0.83
CA GLN A 38 -2.04 -2.60 1.06
C GLN A 38 -0.80 -1.83 0.59
N GLN A 39 -0.86 -1.25 -0.61
CA GLN A 39 0.20 -0.38 -1.12
C GLN A 39 0.45 0.81 -0.19
N GLN A 40 -0.61 1.49 0.25
CA GLN A 40 -0.49 2.63 1.17
C GLN A 40 0.07 2.22 2.53
N ALA A 41 -0.38 1.09 3.09
CA ALA A 41 0.17 0.56 4.32
C ALA A 41 1.65 0.22 4.18
N HIS A 42 2.06 -0.35 3.05
CA HIS A 42 3.46 -0.66 2.76
C HIS A 42 4.30 0.61 2.77
N ALA A 43 3.93 1.61 1.96
CA ALA A 43 4.65 2.89 1.87
C ALA A 43 4.76 3.60 3.22
N LEU A 44 3.68 3.65 4.01
CA LEU A 44 3.73 4.28 5.33
C LEU A 44 4.65 3.56 6.31
N LEU A 45 4.65 2.21 6.32
CA LEU A 45 5.47 1.42 7.22
C LEU A 45 6.95 1.45 6.84
N THR A 46 7.29 1.58 5.56
CA THR A 46 8.68 1.57 5.08
C THR A 46 9.30 2.97 4.98
N GLN A 47 8.53 3.97 4.54
CA GLN A 47 9.07 5.31 4.22
C GLN A 47 8.68 6.39 5.24
N HIS A 48 7.56 6.24 5.93
CA HIS A 48 6.98 7.29 6.79
C HIS A 48 6.67 6.78 8.21
N SER A 49 7.40 5.76 8.64
CA SER A 49 7.08 5.01 9.85
C SER A 49 7.26 5.85 11.13
N ASN A 50 8.10 6.88 11.07
CA ASN A 50 8.35 7.88 12.10
C ASN A 50 7.17 8.86 12.30
N LEU A 51 6.26 8.98 11.32
CA LEU A 51 5.08 9.84 11.42
C LEU A 51 3.87 9.11 12.00
N LEU A 52 3.97 7.80 12.21
CA LEU A 52 2.89 6.97 12.70
C LEU A 52 2.86 6.94 14.22
N THR A 53 1.68 7.05 14.80
CA THR A 53 1.48 6.66 16.21
C THR A 53 1.55 5.14 16.34
N GLN A 54 1.81 4.64 17.54
CA GLN A 54 1.85 3.20 17.79
C GLN A 54 0.55 2.50 17.35
N TYR A 55 -0.61 3.09 17.65
CA TYR A 55 -1.92 2.56 17.22
C TYR A 55 -2.06 2.49 15.69
N GLN A 56 -1.64 3.54 14.98
CA GLN A 56 -1.68 3.56 13.52
C GLN A 56 -0.76 2.49 12.94
N ARG A 57 0.47 2.39 13.44
CA ARG A 57 1.44 1.34 13.05
C ARG A 57 0.83 -0.05 13.20
N THR A 58 0.31 -0.39 14.39
CA THR A 58 -0.33 -1.69 14.64
C THR A 58 -1.51 -1.95 13.71
N THR A 59 -2.31 -0.92 13.41
CA THR A 59 -3.43 -1.04 12.47
C THR A 59 -2.95 -1.40 11.06
N LEU A 60 -1.88 -0.74 10.57
CA LEU A 60 -1.28 -1.00 9.26
C LEU A 60 -0.62 -2.38 9.19
N GLU A 61 0.15 -2.76 10.22
CA GLU A 61 0.82 -4.06 10.32
C GLU A 61 -0.19 -5.22 10.37
N THR A 62 -1.26 -5.06 11.15
CA THR A 62 -2.34 -6.07 11.21
C THR A 62 -2.99 -6.24 9.85
N PHE A 63 -3.27 -5.14 9.15
CA PHE A 63 -3.85 -5.21 7.81
C PHE A 63 -2.91 -5.89 6.80
N GLN A 64 -1.61 -5.57 6.83
CA GLN A 64 -0.60 -6.25 6.00
C GLN A 64 -0.57 -7.76 6.27
N HIS A 65 -0.56 -8.15 7.54
CA HIS A 65 -0.61 -9.56 7.92
C HIS A 65 -1.89 -10.25 7.40
N GLN A 66 -3.05 -9.60 7.52
CA GLN A 66 -4.30 -10.13 6.99
C GLN A 66 -4.29 -10.27 5.47
N MET A 67 -3.67 -9.34 4.75
CA MET A 67 -3.53 -9.39 3.29
C MET A 67 -2.53 -10.46 2.84
N ALA A 68 -1.47 -10.72 3.60
CA ALA A 68 -0.48 -11.75 3.30
C ALA A 68 -1.09 -13.17 3.32
N HIS A 69 -1.92 -13.47 4.31
CA HIS A 69 -2.48 -14.81 4.46
C HIS A 69 -3.79 -15.00 3.68
N LYS A 70 -3.85 -16.06 2.86
CA LYS A 70 -5.03 -16.38 2.03
C LYS A 70 -6.32 -16.46 2.86
N ASN A 71 -6.28 -17.17 3.98
CA ASN A 71 -7.46 -17.46 4.81
C ASN A 71 -8.08 -16.21 5.44
N THR A 72 -7.29 -15.18 5.72
CA THR A 72 -7.75 -13.90 6.24
C THR A 72 -8.12 -12.95 5.10
N ARG A 73 -7.31 -12.88 4.05
CA ARG A 73 -7.53 -11.99 2.90
C ARG A 73 -8.87 -12.25 2.23
N ILE A 74 -9.25 -13.50 1.99
CA ILE A 74 -10.53 -13.85 1.34
C ILE A 74 -11.76 -13.41 2.17
N LYS A 75 -11.59 -13.21 3.48
CA LYS A 75 -12.65 -12.77 4.40
C LYS A 75 -12.72 -11.25 4.51
N LEU A 76 -11.71 -10.53 4.02
CA LEU A 76 -11.69 -9.06 4.09
C LEU A 76 -12.72 -8.48 3.13
N LYS A 77 -13.65 -7.71 3.71
CA LYS A 77 -14.55 -6.86 2.93
C LYS A 77 -13.79 -5.63 2.45
N PRO A 78 -14.15 -5.03 1.29
CA PRO A 78 -13.53 -3.80 0.82
C PRO A 78 -13.55 -2.65 1.83
N THR A 79 -14.51 -2.64 2.77
CA THR A 79 -14.60 -1.65 3.85
C THR A 79 -13.44 -1.71 4.84
N ALA A 80 -12.74 -2.84 4.95
CA ALA A 80 -11.53 -2.97 5.77
C ALA A 80 -10.38 -2.05 5.29
N ALA A 81 -10.44 -1.56 4.04
CA ALA A 81 -9.50 -0.57 3.53
C ALA A 81 -9.66 0.82 4.17
N ASN A 82 -10.85 1.15 4.69
CA ASN A 82 -11.18 2.52 5.10
C ASN A 82 -10.24 3.07 6.20
N PRO A 83 -9.95 2.33 7.30
CA PRO A 83 -9.02 2.82 8.33
C PRO A 83 -7.63 3.11 7.75
N ILE A 84 -7.16 2.24 6.85
CA ILE A 84 -5.84 2.34 6.21
C ILE A 84 -5.73 3.58 5.34
N LEU A 85 -6.72 3.79 4.46
CA LEU A 85 -6.78 4.94 3.56
C LEU A 85 -6.96 6.26 4.31
N ASN A 86 -7.68 6.24 5.44
CA ASN A 86 -7.85 7.40 6.30
C ASN A 86 -6.53 7.78 7.01
N ILE A 87 -5.76 6.80 7.50
CA ILE A 87 -4.43 7.02 8.08
C ILE A 87 -3.51 7.62 7.01
N SER A 88 -3.42 6.98 5.83
CA SER A 88 -2.64 7.49 4.70
C SER A 88 -3.01 8.93 4.33
N SER A 89 -4.30 9.22 4.19
CA SER A 89 -4.75 10.58 3.87
C SER A 89 -4.34 11.60 4.93
N LYS A 90 -4.30 11.23 6.22
CA LYS A 90 -3.83 12.12 7.29
C LYS A 90 -2.33 12.37 7.19
N ILE A 91 -1.52 11.32 7.03
CA ILE A 91 -0.07 11.45 6.91
C ILE A 91 0.32 12.23 5.64
N ASN A 92 -0.31 11.95 4.50
CA ASN A 92 -0.06 12.67 3.25
C ASN A 92 -0.38 14.16 3.36
N ARG A 93 -1.46 14.53 4.08
CA ARG A 93 -1.75 15.94 4.37
C ARG A 93 -0.68 16.58 5.25
N GLN A 94 -0.13 15.85 6.22
CA GLN A 94 0.97 16.35 7.06
C GLN A 94 2.24 16.57 6.23
N LEU A 95 2.64 15.59 5.43
CA LEU A 95 3.79 15.69 4.51
C LEU A 95 3.64 16.87 3.55
N PHE A 96 2.47 17.02 2.92
CA PHE A 96 2.20 18.13 2.02
C PHE A 96 2.38 19.50 2.70
N LYS A 97 1.89 19.65 3.95
CA LYS A 97 2.11 20.87 4.73
C LYS A 97 3.60 21.10 5.00
N GLN A 98 4.34 20.07 5.41
CA GLN A 98 5.79 20.16 5.66
C GLN A 98 6.54 20.60 4.41
N HIS A 99 6.27 19.99 3.25
CA HIS A 99 6.90 20.36 1.98
C HIS A 99 6.58 21.81 1.57
N ARG A 100 5.33 22.24 1.76
CA ARG A 100 4.94 23.63 1.48
C ARG A 100 5.70 24.63 2.33
N HIS A 101 5.90 24.35 3.62
CA HIS A 101 6.68 25.23 4.51
C HIS A 101 8.16 25.29 4.12
N LEU A 102 8.76 24.14 3.76
CA LEU A 102 10.15 24.10 3.30
C LEU A 102 10.36 24.90 2.01
N ALA A 103 9.45 24.77 1.04
CA ALA A 103 9.51 25.53 -0.21
C ALA A 103 9.39 27.05 0.02
N GLN A 104 8.58 27.47 1.00
CA GLN A 104 8.42 28.88 1.35
C GLN A 104 9.64 29.45 2.09
N ALA A 105 10.35 28.64 2.87
CA ALA A 105 11.53 29.08 3.62
C ALA A 105 12.82 29.20 2.78
N GLN A 106 12.80 28.70 1.53
CA GLN A 106 13.91 28.76 0.58
C GLN A 106 13.91 30.01 -0.31
N HIS A 107 12.88 30.85 -0.18
CA HIS A 107 12.71 32.12 -0.89
C HIS A 107 12.75 33.28 0.10
#